data_AF-A0A2D0K1Z8-F1
#
_entry.id   AF-A0A2D0K1Z8-F1
#
_cell.length_a   1.000
_cell.length_b   1.000
_cell.length_c   1.000
_cell.angle_alpha   90.00
_cell.angle_beta   90.00
_cell.angle_gamma   90.00
#
_symmetry.space_group_name_H-M   'P 1'
#
loop_
_entity.id
_entity.type
_entity.pdbx_description
1 polymer ?
#
loop_
_entity_poly.entity_id
_entity_poly.type
_entity_poly.pdbx_seq_one_letter_code
_entity_poly.pdbx_strand_id
1 'polypeptide(L)'
;MTFGFTDWDASTGIFKPGSIRRASSSNDKVWGEENRTDTDLLYGTFVAVNPEGGVKGIEKATDLIHGVVVRDIYGDKAPHKKQVNVGHFSHGDCVAVSTVENDDFIRGDRAYVVATGKDAGKVTKTAKGNIDLGYWVEDVSSGNHCVAITLGYIQNVQKAGE
;
A
#
# COMPACT_ATOMS: atom_id res chain seq x y z
N MET A 1 27.53 10.34 -10.52
CA MET A 1 26.14 9.87 -10.42
C MET A 1 26.13 8.65 -9.51
N THR A 2 25.73 8.83 -8.26
CA THR A 2 25.50 7.69 -7.35
C THR A 2 24.16 7.08 -7.75
N PHE A 3 24.17 5.82 -8.19
CA PHE A 3 22.95 5.10 -8.52
C PHE A 3 22.18 4.83 -7.22
N GLY A 4 21.24 5.72 -6.85
CA GLY A 4 20.37 5.52 -5.67
C GLY A 4 19.48 4.27 -5.74
N PHE A 5 19.42 3.61 -6.90
CA PHE A 5 18.71 2.35 -7.10
C PHE A 5 19.48 1.11 -6.60
N THR A 6 20.80 1.19 -6.44
CA THR A 6 21.61 0.07 -5.95
C THR A 6 21.66 -0.04 -4.43
N ASP A 7 21.11 0.94 -3.72
CA ASP A 7 21.14 1.04 -2.25
C ASP A 7 19.74 1.41 -1.73
N TRP A 8 18.75 0.59 -2.11
CA TRP A 8 17.33 0.83 -1.83
C TRP A 8 16.97 0.65 -0.34
N ASP A 9 17.87 0.04 0.44
CA ASP A 9 17.78 -0.19 1.87
C ASP A 9 18.62 0.79 2.72
N ALA A 10 19.40 1.68 2.10
CA ALA A 10 20.01 2.80 2.80
C ALA A 10 19.01 3.92 3.14
N SER A 11 19.39 4.79 4.08
CA SER A 11 18.60 5.97 4.48
C SER A 11 18.35 6.97 3.34
N THR A 12 19.10 6.87 2.25
CA THR A 12 18.93 7.67 1.02
C THR A 12 18.31 6.87 -0.12
N GLY A 13 17.96 5.61 0.11
CA GLY A 13 17.45 4.69 -0.89
C GLY A 13 16.11 5.14 -1.46
N ILE A 14 15.96 4.91 -2.77
CA ILE A 14 14.68 5.11 -3.46
C ILE A 14 14.05 3.73 -3.62
N PHE A 15 12.92 3.50 -2.97
CA PHE A 15 12.14 2.27 -3.17
C PHE A 15 10.91 2.54 -4.03
N LYS A 16 10.60 1.58 -4.92
CA LYS A 16 9.50 1.72 -5.88
C LYS A 16 8.17 1.33 -5.22
N PRO A 17 7.07 2.04 -5.50
CA PRO A 17 5.75 1.60 -5.07
C PRO A 17 5.43 0.19 -5.56
N GLY A 18 4.80 -0.61 -4.71
CA GLY A 18 4.46 -2.00 -4.94
C GLY A 18 5.60 -2.99 -4.68
N SER A 19 6.77 -2.53 -4.20
CA SER A 19 7.86 -3.43 -3.80
C SER A 19 7.61 -4.02 -2.42
N ILE A 20 7.78 -5.35 -2.32
CA ILE A 20 7.81 -6.05 -1.03
C ILE A 20 9.17 -5.81 -0.40
N ARG A 21 9.21 -5.21 0.79
CA ARG A 21 10.46 -4.87 1.48
C ARG A 21 10.84 -5.89 2.52
N ARG A 22 9.85 -6.50 3.18
CA ARG A 22 10.07 -7.57 4.16
C ARG A 22 8.83 -8.46 4.17
N ALA A 23 9.01 -9.72 3.83
CA ALA A 23 8.02 -10.77 4.03
C ALA A 23 8.59 -11.76 5.04
N SER A 24 7.90 -11.99 6.15
CA SER A 24 8.35 -12.89 7.21
C SER A 24 7.70 -14.28 7.09
N SER A 25 7.74 -15.09 8.15
CA SER A 25 7.00 -16.37 8.26
C SER A 25 5.48 -16.18 8.39
N SER A 26 5.01 -14.95 8.17
CA SER A 26 3.61 -14.57 8.07
C SER A 26 2.95 -15.23 6.85
N ASN A 27 1.63 -15.41 6.89
CA ASN A 27 0.85 -15.92 5.76
C ASN A 27 0.69 -14.87 4.64
N ASP A 28 1.78 -14.21 4.27
CA ASP A 28 1.80 -13.27 3.16
C ASP A 28 1.60 -14.02 1.85
N LYS A 29 0.71 -13.48 1.03
CA LYS A 29 0.40 -14.07 -0.27
C LYS A 29 0.32 -12.96 -1.29
N VAL A 30 0.94 -13.23 -2.44
CA VAL A 30 0.70 -12.48 -3.66
C VAL A 30 0.05 -13.44 -4.62
N TRP A 31 -1.14 -13.11 -5.10
CA TRP A 31 -1.80 -13.91 -6.13
C TRP A 31 -2.38 -13.03 -7.22
N GLY A 32 -2.59 -13.65 -8.38
CA GLY A 32 -3.16 -12.98 -9.55
C GLY A 32 -4.66 -12.77 -9.36
N GLU A 33 -5.09 -11.53 -9.46
CA GLU A 33 -6.49 -11.11 -9.50
C GLU A 33 -6.82 -10.47 -10.84
N GLU A 34 -8.03 -10.67 -11.35
CA GLU A 34 -8.43 -10.04 -12.60
C GLU A 34 -8.79 -8.57 -12.39
N ASN A 35 -8.13 -7.66 -13.10
CA ASN A 35 -8.62 -6.30 -13.24
C ASN A 35 -9.59 -6.26 -14.42
N ARG A 36 -10.89 -6.43 -14.16
CA ARG A 36 -11.95 -6.42 -15.19
C ARG A 36 -12.39 -5.01 -15.60
N THR A 37 -11.83 -3.98 -14.98
CA THR A 37 -12.17 -2.59 -15.28
C THR A 37 -11.52 -2.12 -16.58
N ASP A 38 -11.85 -0.91 -17.01
CA ASP A 38 -11.19 -0.20 -18.12
C ASP A 38 -10.02 0.70 -17.66
N THR A 39 -9.63 0.61 -16.38
CA THR A 39 -8.62 1.48 -15.78
C THR A 39 -7.42 0.69 -15.30
N ASP A 40 -6.22 1.13 -15.69
CA ASP A 40 -4.99 0.54 -15.19
C ASP A 40 -4.82 0.82 -13.70
N LEU A 41 -4.26 -0.14 -12.96
CA LEU A 41 -4.03 0.00 -11.52
C LEU A 41 -2.58 0.42 -11.27
N LEU A 42 -2.39 1.43 -10.44
CA LEU A 42 -1.05 1.90 -10.08
C LEU A 42 -0.38 0.94 -9.09
N TYR A 43 0.94 0.80 -9.18
CA TYR A 43 1.67 0.02 -8.19
C TYR A 43 1.71 0.72 -6.83
N GLY A 44 1.67 -0.09 -5.77
CA GLY A 44 1.69 0.40 -4.39
C GLY A 44 0.43 1.17 -4.00
N THR A 45 -0.68 1.04 -4.73
CA THR A 45 -1.99 1.50 -4.27
C THR A 45 -2.82 0.35 -3.76
N PHE A 46 -3.67 0.62 -2.78
CA PHE A 46 -4.70 -0.29 -2.31
C PHE A 46 -5.83 -0.41 -3.33
N VAL A 47 -6.38 -1.62 -3.42
CA VAL A 47 -7.49 -1.97 -4.30
C VAL A 47 -8.62 -2.61 -3.52
N ALA A 48 -9.81 -2.54 -4.09
CA ALA A 48 -11.01 -3.16 -3.56
C ALA A 48 -11.36 -4.45 -4.29
N VAL A 49 -12.16 -5.29 -3.62
CA VAL A 49 -12.87 -6.39 -4.27
C VAL A 49 -13.86 -5.80 -5.29
N ASN A 50 -13.83 -6.30 -6.51
CA ASN A 50 -14.83 -5.95 -7.52
C ASN A 50 -16.01 -6.94 -7.44
N PRO A 51 -17.25 -6.48 -7.21
CA PRO A 51 -18.44 -7.35 -7.23
C PRO A 51 -18.64 -8.10 -8.56
N GLU A 52 -18.14 -7.56 -9.67
CA GLU A 52 -18.19 -8.18 -11.00
C GLU A 52 -17.08 -9.23 -11.21
N GLY A 53 -16.22 -9.43 -10.21
CA GLY A 53 -15.10 -10.37 -10.21
C GLY A 53 -13.74 -9.67 -10.23
N GLY A 54 -12.80 -10.23 -9.45
CA GLY A 54 -11.43 -9.74 -9.34
C GLY A 54 -11.32 -8.47 -8.51
N VAL A 55 -10.54 -7.49 -8.99
CA VAL A 55 -10.23 -6.24 -8.28
C VAL A 55 -10.59 -4.99 -9.07
N LYS A 56 -10.81 -3.90 -8.32
CA LYS A 56 -10.99 -2.55 -8.85
C LYS A 56 -10.25 -1.52 -8.00
N GLY A 57 -10.10 -0.31 -8.53
CA GLY A 57 -9.64 0.84 -7.75
C GLY A 57 -10.59 1.16 -6.60
N ILE A 58 -10.07 1.81 -5.56
CA ILE A 58 -10.88 2.31 -4.45
C ILE A 58 -11.71 3.49 -4.94
N GLU A 59 -13.01 3.49 -4.65
CA GLU A 59 -13.95 4.54 -5.07
C GLU A 59 -14.76 5.09 -3.90
N LYS A 60 -14.96 4.30 -2.84
CA LYS A 60 -15.80 4.63 -1.70
C LYS A 60 -15.16 4.15 -0.40
N ALA A 61 -15.44 4.85 0.70
CA ALA A 61 -14.99 4.45 2.05
C ALA A 61 -15.57 3.11 2.53
N THR A 62 -16.65 2.64 1.91
CA THR A 62 -17.28 1.35 2.19
C THR A 62 -16.76 0.22 1.31
N ASP A 63 -15.84 0.49 0.39
CA ASP A 63 -15.25 -0.55 -0.44
C ASP A 63 -14.47 -1.54 0.44
N LEU A 64 -14.63 -2.84 0.16
CA LEU A 64 -13.87 -3.88 0.85
C LEU A 64 -12.45 -3.92 0.29
N ILE A 65 -11.48 -3.50 1.10
CA ILE A 65 -10.06 -3.56 0.75
C ILE A 65 -9.69 -5.02 0.49
N HIS A 66 -9.17 -5.28 -0.71
CA HIS A 66 -8.64 -6.59 -1.08
C HIS A 66 -7.16 -6.67 -0.72
N GLY A 67 -6.34 -5.71 -1.16
CA GLY A 67 -4.90 -5.72 -0.89
C GLY A 67 -4.18 -4.57 -1.59
N VAL A 68 -2.87 -4.72 -1.75
CA VAL A 68 -2.01 -3.74 -2.43
C VAL A 68 -1.57 -4.28 -3.79
N VAL A 69 -1.59 -3.44 -4.83
CA VAL A 69 -1.06 -3.81 -6.14
C VAL A 69 0.46 -3.93 -6.06
N VAL A 70 0.96 -5.15 -6.23
CA VAL A 70 2.40 -5.46 -6.20
C VAL A 70 3.00 -5.21 -7.59
N ARG A 71 4.19 -4.64 -7.60
CA ARG A 71 4.92 -4.30 -8.82
C ARG A 71 5.35 -5.57 -9.58
N ASP A 72 5.16 -5.56 -10.89
CA ASP A 72 5.79 -6.53 -11.79
C ASP A 72 7.04 -5.96 -12.48
N ILE A 73 7.77 -6.84 -13.18
CA ILE A 73 8.98 -6.46 -13.93
C ILE A 73 8.67 -5.89 -15.33
N TYR A 74 7.41 -5.90 -15.75
CA TYR A 74 7.00 -5.70 -17.13
C TYR A 74 6.46 -4.29 -17.43
N GLY A 75 6.19 -3.48 -16.39
CA GLY A 75 5.74 -2.10 -16.59
C GLY A 75 5.85 -1.19 -15.37
N ASP A 76 5.19 -0.04 -15.48
CA ASP A 76 5.09 0.96 -14.41
C ASP A 76 3.74 0.97 -13.69
N LYS A 77 2.77 0.22 -14.23
CA LYS A 77 1.41 0.03 -13.72
C LYS A 77 0.87 -1.31 -14.18
N ALA A 78 -0.09 -1.85 -13.44
CA ALA A 78 -0.77 -3.07 -13.81
C ALA A 78 -1.87 -2.78 -14.85
N PRO A 79 -1.83 -3.43 -16.02
CA PRO A 79 -2.77 -3.14 -17.10
C PRO A 79 -4.21 -3.56 -16.76
N HIS A 80 -5.17 -2.83 -17.32
CA HIS A 80 -6.58 -3.21 -17.31
C HIS A 80 -6.86 -4.45 -18.17
N LYS A 81 -7.96 -5.15 -17.91
CA LYS A 81 -8.39 -6.40 -18.58
C LYS A 81 -7.33 -7.51 -18.55
N LYS A 82 -6.55 -7.57 -17.48
CA LYS A 82 -5.46 -8.53 -17.27
C LYS A 82 -5.42 -9.01 -15.82
N GLN A 83 -4.63 -10.04 -15.57
CA GLN A 83 -4.27 -10.43 -14.21
C GLN A 83 -3.28 -9.44 -13.62
N VAL A 84 -3.49 -9.13 -12.35
CA VAL A 84 -2.75 -8.17 -11.55
C VAL A 84 -2.30 -8.86 -10.27
N ASN A 85 -1.04 -8.66 -9.89
CA ASN A 85 -0.52 -9.21 -8.64
C ASN A 85 -1.02 -8.37 -7.46
N VAL A 86 -1.81 -8.98 -6.59
CA VAL A 86 -2.33 -8.34 -5.39
C VAL A 86 -1.71 -9.02 -4.18
N GLY A 87 -1.05 -8.21 -3.35
CA GLY A 87 -0.40 -8.64 -2.14
C GLY A 87 -1.28 -8.44 -0.91
N HIS A 88 -1.39 -9.50 -0.12
CA HIS A 88 -1.99 -9.54 1.21
C HIS A 88 -0.86 -9.60 2.22
N PHE A 89 -0.66 -8.49 2.93
CA PHE A 89 0.40 -8.35 3.92
C PHE A 89 -0.18 -8.45 5.31
N SER A 90 0.41 -9.33 6.12
CA SER A 90 -0.03 -9.54 7.50
C SER A 90 0.80 -8.73 8.49
N HIS A 91 0.58 -9.00 9.77
CA HIS A 91 1.22 -8.31 10.87
C HIS A 91 2.73 -8.51 10.81
N GLY A 92 3.45 -7.40 10.82
CA GLY A 92 4.89 -7.40 10.75
C GLY A 92 5.46 -7.42 9.33
N ASP A 93 4.68 -7.59 8.28
CA ASP A 93 5.19 -7.54 6.90
C ASP A 93 5.19 -6.13 6.35
N CYS A 94 6.17 -5.86 5.47
CA CYS A 94 6.44 -4.53 4.98
C CYS A 94 6.35 -4.44 3.45
N VAL A 95 5.54 -3.50 2.99
CA VAL A 95 5.33 -3.17 1.58
C VAL A 95 5.51 -1.67 1.34
N ALA A 96 6.12 -1.33 0.20
CA ALA A 96 6.22 0.03 -0.28
C ALA A 96 4.93 0.47 -0.98
N VAL A 97 4.32 1.56 -0.51
CA VAL A 97 3.06 2.11 -1.04
C VAL A 97 3.20 3.57 -1.47
N SER A 98 2.39 3.97 -2.44
CA SER A 98 2.33 5.34 -2.93
C SER A 98 1.64 6.25 -1.91
N THR A 99 2.18 7.45 -1.70
CA THR A 99 1.61 8.49 -0.83
C THR A 99 0.92 9.59 -1.62
N VAL A 100 0.06 10.35 -0.95
CA VAL A 100 -0.35 11.68 -1.42
C VAL A 100 0.89 12.59 -1.49
N GLU A 101 0.99 13.41 -2.54
CA GLU A 101 2.20 14.18 -2.87
C GLU A 101 2.62 15.16 -1.77
N ASN A 102 1.64 15.78 -1.10
CA ASN A 102 1.85 16.82 -0.09
C ASN A 102 1.97 16.29 1.35
N ASP A 103 1.99 14.97 1.54
CA ASP A 103 2.08 14.38 2.87
C ASP A 103 3.54 14.07 3.24
N ASP A 104 4.05 14.81 4.21
CA ASP A 104 5.38 14.62 4.78
C ASP A 104 5.34 13.58 5.90
N PHE A 105 5.55 12.31 5.53
CA PHE A 105 5.63 11.19 6.46
C PHE A 105 6.99 11.13 7.17
N ILE A 106 6.96 10.63 8.41
CA ILE A 106 8.13 10.18 9.17
C ILE A 106 7.89 8.77 9.70
N ARG A 107 8.97 8.06 10.06
CA ARG A 107 8.87 6.75 10.71
C ARG A 107 8.00 6.83 11.97
N GLY A 108 7.08 5.88 12.12
CA GLY A 108 6.14 5.80 13.23
C GLY A 108 4.80 6.51 12.98
N ASP A 109 4.68 7.30 11.91
CA ASP A 109 3.40 7.88 11.52
C ASP A 109 2.37 6.80 11.19
N ARG A 110 1.09 7.08 11.48
CA ARG A 110 -0.02 6.24 11.05
C ARG A 110 -0.36 6.53 9.60
N ALA A 111 -0.58 5.47 8.82
CA ALA A 111 -0.93 5.55 7.41
C ALA A 111 -2.40 5.17 7.19
N TYR A 112 -3.19 6.09 6.64
CA TYR A 112 -4.59 5.88 6.28
C TYR A 112 -4.72 5.72 4.77
N VAL A 113 -5.58 4.82 4.30
CA VAL A 113 -5.85 4.65 2.87
C VAL A 113 -6.88 5.68 2.41
N VAL A 114 -6.54 6.44 1.36
CA VAL A 114 -7.44 7.43 0.77
C VAL A 114 -8.65 6.73 0.19
N ALA A 115 -9.84 7.12 0.66
CA ALA A 115 -11.08 6.41 0.36
C ALA A 115 -11.74 6.80 -0.97
N THR A 116 -11.46 8.00 -1.49
CA THR A 116 -12.15 8.57 -2.66
C THR A 116 -11.28 9.59 -3.39
N GLY A 117 -11.65 9.93 -4.63
CA GLY A 117 -11.01 10.99 -5.41
C GLY A 117 -9.74 10.56 -6.14
N LYS A 118 -8.95 11.54 -6.62
CA LYS A 118 -7.80 11.30 -7.51
C LYS A 118 -6.68 10.44 -6.89
N ASP A 119 -6.60 10.45 -5.56
CA ASP A 119 -5.56 9.75 -4.79
C ASP A 119 -6.10 8.48 -4.13
N ALA A 120 -7.31 8.04 -4.48
CA ALA A 120 -7.91 6.86 -3.89
C ALA A 120 -6.99 5.63 -3.99
N GLY A 121 -6.87 4.90 -2.89
CA GLY A 121 -5.94 3.79 -2.75
C GLY A 121 -4.49 4.16 -2.41
N LYS A 122 -4.07 5.42 -2.48
CA LYS A 122 -2.79 5.88 -1.90
C LYS A 122 -2.91 6.01 -0.38
N VAL A 123 -1.79 6.21 0.31
CA VAL A 123 -1.79 6.50 1.75
C VAL A 123 -1.61 7.98 2.08
N THR A 124 -2.22 8.40 3.19
CA THR A 124 -2.18 9.76 3.75
C THR A 124 -2.05 9.75 5.27
N LYS A 125 -1.57 10.86 5.86
CA LYS A 125 -1.57 11.13 7.31
C LYS A 125 -2.94 11.56 7.84
N THR A 126 -3.85 11.93 6.95
CA THR A 126 -5.17 12.46 7.34
C THR A 126 -6.14 11.34 7.68
N ALA A 127 -6.57 11.26 8.95
CA ALA A 127 -7.53 10.26 9.39
C ALA A 127 -8.96 10.51 8.89
N LYS A 128 -9.42 11.76 8.93
CA LYS A 128 -10.82 12.12 8.67
C LYS A 128 -11.23 11.76 7.23
N GLY A 129 -12.17 10.84 7.10
CA GLY A 129 -12.74 10.42 5.81
C GLY A 129 -11.92 9.35 5.07
N ASN A 130 -10.85 8.84 5.67
CA ASN A 130 -9.98 7.81 5.10
C ASN A 130 -10.05 6.52 5.92
N ILE A 131 -9.54 5.43 5.34
CA ILE A 131 -9.67 4.09 5.91
C ILE A 131 -8.44 3.79 6.78
N ASP A 132 -8.68 3.45 8.04
CA ASP A 132 -7.65 3.03 8.97
C ASP A 132 -7.57 1.50 9.03
N LEU A 133 -6.52 0.94 8.46
CA LEU A 133 -6.25 -0.50 8.48
C LEU A 133 -5.23 -0.88 9.56
N GLY A 134 -4.71 0.07 10.34
CA GLY A 134 -3.70 -0.19 11.38
C GLY A 134 -2.24 -0.19 10.88
N TYR A 135 -1.98 0.36 9.70
CA TYR A 135 -0.61 0.50 9.18
C TYR A 135 0.13 1.67 9.80
N TRP A 136 1.43 1.47 10.04
CA TRP A 136 2.37 2.53 10.42
C TRP A 136 3.53 2.57 9.43
N VAL A 137 4.18 3.73 9.32
CA VAL A 137 5.31 3.97 8.42
C VAL A 137 6.60 3.44 9.04
N GLU A 138 7.19 2.41 8.44
CA GLU A 138 8.48 1.85 8.82
C GLU A 138 9.66 2.66 8.29
N ASP A 139 9.53 3.16 7.07
CA ASP A 139 10.59 3.90 6.37
C ASP A 139 10.01 4.81 5.28
N VAL A 140 10.73 5.86 4.90
CA VAL A 140 10.28 6.88 3.95
C VAL A 140 11.24 6.94 2.77
N SER A 141 10.70 6.85 1.55
CA SER A 141 11.53 6.84 0.36
C SER A 141 12.00 8.24 0.02
N SER A 142 13.23 8.35 -0.49
CA SER A 142 13.73 9.63 -0.94
C SER A 142 13.08 10.04 -2.28
N GLY A 143 12.39 11.19 -2.29
CA GLY A 143 12.06 11.93 -3.51
C GLY A 143 11.05 11.31 -4.50
N ASN A 144 10.23 10.32 -4.09
CA ASN A 144 9.25 9.68 -5.00
C ASN A 144 7.88 9.36 -4.38
N HIS A 145 7.46 10.10 -3.35
CA HIS A 145 6.12 9.98 -2.71
C HIS A 145 5.74 8.54 -2.41
N CYS A 146 6.62 7.85 -1.69
CA CYS A 146 6.51 6.43 -1.40
C CYS A 146 6.96 6.18 0.05
N VAL A 147 6.23 5.34 0.77
CA VAL A 147 6.55 4.95 2.14
C VAL A 147 6.45 3.45 2.30
N ALA A 148 7.31 2.90 3.13
CA ALA A 148 7.26 1.51 3.54
C ALA A 148 6.30 1.42 4.74
N ILE A 149 5.22 0.67 4.60
CA ILE A 149 4.24 0.49 5.67
C ILE A 149 4.28 -0.92 6.21
N THR A 150 4.02 -1.05 7.51
CA THR A 150 3.93 -2.32 8.21
C THR A 150 2.63 -2.38 9.01
N LEU A 151 1.92 -3.50 8.92
CA LEU A 151 0.71 -3.70 9.71
C LEU A 151 1.09 -3.89 11.17
N GLY A 152 0.66 -2.97 12.03
CA GLY A 152 0.98 -2.99 13.45
C GLY A 152 0.07 -3.92 14.25
N TYR A 153 0.57 -4.42 15.38
CA TYR A 153 -0.29 -5.05 16.39
C TYR A 153 -1.01 -3.96 17.17
N ILE A 154 -2.32 -3.84 16.98
CA ILE A 154 -3.14 -2.96 17.82
C ILE A 154 -3.43 -3.69 19.13
N GLN A 155 -2.63 -3.40 20.15
CA GLN A 155 -2.92 -3.83 21.51
C GLN A 155 -3.83 -2.79 22.17
N ASN A 156 -5.14 -3.08 22.18
CA ASN A 156 -6.05 -2.36 23.06
C ASN A 156 -5.81 -2.87 24.48
N VAL A 157 -5.11 -2.09 25.30
CA VAL A 157 -5.16 -2.30 26.75
C VAL A 157 -6.60 -1.99 27.15
N GLN A 158 -7.44 -3.02 27.30
CA GLN A 158 -8.68 -2.85 28.05
C GLN A 158 -8.26 -2.25 29.39
N LYS A 159 -8.85 -1.10 29.78
CA LYS A 159 -8.65 -0.59 31.13
C LYS A 159 -8.95 -1.74 32.08
N ALA A 160 -7.91 -2.21 32.79
CA ALA A 160 -8.10 -3.18 33.84
C ALA A 160 -8.86 -2.47 34.98
N GLY A 161 -10.18 -2.65 35.02
CA GLY A 161 -11.04 -2.26 36.14
C GLY A 161 -11.50 -0.79 36.17
N GLU A 162 -12.37 -0.41 35.23
CA GLU A 162 -13.44 0.57 35.53
C GLU A 162 -14.79 -0.16 35.62
#